data_AF-A0A1U7SSL8-F1
#
_entry.id   AF-A0A1U7SSL8-F1
#
_cell.length_a   1.000
_cell.length_b   1.000
_cell.length_c   1.000
_cell.angle_alpha   90.00
_cell.angle_beta   90.00
_cell.angle_gamma   90.00
#
_symmetry.space_group_name_H-M   'P 1'
#
loop_
_entity.id
_entity.type
_entity.pdbx_description
1 polymer ?
#
loop_
_entity_poly.entity_id
_entity_poly.type
_entity_poly.pdbx_seq_one_letter_code
_entity_poly.pdbx_strand_id
1 'polypeptide(L)'
;MYIVGRIQIKEEAIDRLLLELKELEEKNEKYRERNKQLKEEQLGYIKDLLNDLKKHEKLLEEKEVVTRDDVEEAMKEQCQYVRDQEQLLKDLNSQISEYDEKLSVRELEKDYWLEYKNVGSGDHAKQIQILEKDIQALKDDLNEMTEFYRSTLQMTKDKIDRMVEKQKSQKKEWATENAVQHIDKNSCREIKENEWLKEEVEVYKKEVSDLEASAQLLEEENIYMIQILSDRRLQNLRISRPLFLTQGAGLQGEDELLSANLEGLACGEHSGKKDDRNECPKSMELHGAWSMEKAAMSDTQSEMEDSYEFLCGIPMPPTLDSLLYEDEKDFQEYLKLGPLEIKLMSAVGKAMPIHLKETPSKSHLEGCFGITQPESHITYRMIKSVFS
;
A
#
# COMPACT_ATOMS: atom_id res chain seq x y z
N MET A 1 31.06 -157.74 42.97
CA MET A 1 30.59 -156.72 41.99
C MET A 1 29.76 -155.58 42.63
N TYR A 2 29.68 -155.44 43.97
CA TYR A 2 28.79 -154.46 44.64
C TYR A 2 29.53 -153.27 45.31
N ILE A 3 30.84 -153.38 45.53
CA ILE A 3 31.66 -152.34 46.19
C ILE A 3 32.18 -151.30 45.18
N VAL A 4 32.53 -151.73 43.97
CA VAL A 4 33.07 -150.85 42.90
C VAL A 4 32.03 -149.83 42.42
N GLY A 5 30.77 -150.23 42.22
CA GLY A 5 29.71 -149.29 41.82
C GLY A 5 29.35 -148.24 42.88
N ARG A 6 29.52 -148.56 44.18
CA ARG A 6 29.27 -147.61 45.29
C ARG A 6 30.34 -146.54 45.40
N ILE A 7 31.58 -146.86 45.04
CA ILE A 7 32.70 -145.92 45.00
C ILE A 7 32.52 -144.97 43.81
N GLN A 8 32.16 -145.49 42.64
CA GLN A 8 31.91 -144.68 41.44
C GLN A 8 30.82 -143.61 41.66
N ILE A 9 29.70 -143.99 42.29
CA ILE A 9 28.60 -143.05 42.60
C ILE A 9 29.05 -141.95 43.60
N LYS A 10 29.92 -142.33 44.55
CA LYS A 10 30.49 -141.40 45.54
C LYS A 10 31.51 -140.45 44.90
N GLU A 11 32.34 -140.95 43.99
CA GLU A 11 33.29 -140.14 43.21
C GLU A 11 32.55 -139.17 42.29
N GLU A 12 31.52 -139.61 41.56
CA GLU A 12 30.67 -138.70 40.76
C GLU A 12 29.94 -137.65 41.63
N ALA A 13 29.57 -137.98 42.87
CA ALA A 13 29.01 -137.02 43.80
C ALA A 13 30.04 -136.01 44.29
N ILE A 14 31.29 -136.44 44.53
CA ILE A 14 32.40 -135.55 44.90
C ILE A 14 32.76 -134.64 43.71
N ASP A 15 32.83 -135.17 42.50
CA ASP A 15 33.12 -134.39 41.29
C ASP A 15 32.04 -133.34 41.03
N ARG A 16 30.75 -133.70 41.22
CA ARG A 16 29.64 -132.72 41.18
C ARG A 16 29.80 -131.62 42.23
N LEU A 17 30.15 -131.97 43.46
CA LEU A 17 30.37 -130.99 44.54
C LEU A 17 31.61 -130.12 44.31
N LEU A 18 32.68 -130.66 43.71
CA LEU A 18 33.86 -129.89 43.35
C LEU A 18 33.57 -128.91 42.21
N LEU A 19 32.76 -129.31 41.23
CA LEU A 19 32.31 -128.45 40.14
C LEU A 19 31.40 -127.34 40.69
N GLU A 20 30.50 -127.66 41.61
CA GLU A 20 29.65 -126.69 42.31
C GLU A 20 30.46 -125.73 43.20
N LEU A 21 31.49 -126.21 43.91
CA LEU A 21 32.41 -125.37 44.67
C LEU A 21 33.17 -124.41 43.76
N LYS A 22 33.65 -124.90 42.61
CA LYS A 22 34.35 -124.07 41.63
C LYS A 22 33.42 -123.00 41.03
N GLU A 23 32.17 -123.35 40.73
CA GLU A 23 31.16 -122.38 40.31
C GLU A 23 30.84 -121.34 41.39
N LEU A 24 30.79 -121.75 42.66
CA LEU A 24 30.58 -120.85 43.79
C LEU A 24 31.78 -119.92 44.02
N GLU A 25 33.01 -120.41 43.88
CA GLU A 25 34.23 -119.59 43.92
C GLU A 25 34.25 -118.57 42.78
N GLU A 26 33.92 -118.96 41.55
CA GLU A 26 33.80 -118.04 40.42
C GLU A 26 32.69 -117.00 40.63
N LYS A 27 31.54 -117.39 41.19
CA LYS A 27 30.47 -116.44 41.56
C LYS A 27 30.94 -115.48 42.64
N ASN A 28 31.64 -115.97 43.66
CA ASN A 28 32.16 -115.15 44.74
C ASN A 28 33.22 -114.15 44.23
N GLU A 29 34.08 -114.56 43.30
CA GLU A 29 35.03 -113.66 42.64
C GLU A 29 34.32 -112.56 41.85
N LYS A 30 33.30 -112.92 41.07
CA LYS A 30 32.47 -111.95 40.34
C LYS A 30 31.78 -110.96 41.28
N TYR A 31 31.29 -111.42 42.43
CA TYR A 31 30.71 -110.52 43.44
C TYR A 31 31.75 -109.59 44.07
N ARG A 32 32.96 -110.09 44.34
CA ARG A 32 34.06 -109.25 44.84
C ARG A 32 34.45 -108.17 43.84
N GLU A 33 34.60 -108.53 42.57
CA GLU A 33 34.96 -107.57 41.51
C GLU A 33 33.84 -106.55 41.29
N ARG A 34 32.58 -106.99 41.26
CA ARG A 34 31.42 -106.08 41.15
C ARG A 34 31.34 -105.12 42.34
N ASN A 35 31.59 -105.60 43.55
CA ASN A 35 31.59 -104.75 44.74
C ASN A 35 32.76 -103.75 44.73
N LYS A 36 33.92 -104.16 44.20
CA LYS A 36 35.06 -103.25 44.01
C LYS A 36 34.75 -102.16 42.99
N GLN A 37 34.20 -102.51 41.82
CA GLN A 37 33.76 -101.56 40.80
C GLN A 37 32.71 -100.59 41.36
N LEU A 38 31.72 -101.10 42.08
CA LEU A 38 30.70 -100.26 42.71
C LEU A 38 31.29 -99.26 43.71
N LYS A 39 32.29 -99.67 44.51
CA LYS A 39 33.00 -98.77 45.43
C LYS A 39 33.82 -97.72 44.69
N GLU A 40 34.46 -98.08 43.58
CA GLU A 40 35.22 -97.15 42.74
C GLU A 40 34.29 -96.12 42.08
N GLU A 41 33.13 -96.55 41.57
CA GLU A 41 32.07 -95.67 41.05
C GLU A 41 31.54 -94.73 42.14
N GLN A 42 31.19 -95.26 43.31
CA GLN A 42 30.73 -94.46 44.46
C GLN A 42 31.78 -93.45 44.89
N LEU A 43 33.06 -93.84 44.94
CA LEU A 43 34.16 -92.92 45.23
C LEU A 43 34.33 -91.86 44.13
N GLY A 44 34.09 -92.21 42.87
CA GLY A 44 34.03 -91.26 41.75
C GLY A 44 32.94 -90.22 41.96
N TYR A 45 31.70 -90.65 42.18
CA TYR A 45 30.57 -89.75 42.42
C TYR A 45 30.78 -88.84 43.62
N ILE A 46 31.35 -89.36 44.71
CA ILE A 46 31.66 -88.54 45.90
C ILE A 46 32.71 -87.48 45.57
N LYS A 47 33.75 -87.82 44.80
CA LYS A 47 34.77 -86.85 44.39
C LYS A 47 34.21 -85.76 43.48
N ASP A 48 33.36 -86.12 42.54
CA ASP A 48 32.73 -85.16 41.63
C ASP A 48 31.83 -84.20 42.40
N LEU A 49 31.01 -84.72 43.33
CA LEU A 49 30.18 -83.91 44.21
C LEU A 49 31.01 -82.95 45.07
N LEU A 50 32.12 -83.42 45.64
CA LEU A 50 33.03 -82.56 46.40
C LEU A 50 33.67 -81.48 45.55
N ASN A 51 34.03 -81.79 44.30
CA ASN A 51 34.58 -80.82 43.37
C ASN A 51 33.54 -79.75 42.99
N ASP A 52 32.29 -80.13 42.77
CA ASP A 52 31.23 -79.18 42.45
C ASP A 52 30.87 -78.30 43.65
N LEU A 53 30.82 -78.86 44.86
CA LEU A 53 30.68 -78.07 46.10
C LEU A 53 31.80 -77.04 46.24
N LYS A 54 33.05 -77.44 45.98
CA LYS A 54 34.21 -76.54 46.04
C LYS A 54 34.17 -75.45 44.98
N LYS A 55 33.64 -75.72 43.78
CA LYS A 55 33.40 -74.69 42.76
C LYS A 55 32.34 -73.69 43.23
N HIS A 56 31.24 -74.17 43.80
CA HIS A 56 30.19 -73.30 44.34
C HIS A 56 30.69 -72.45 45.50
N GLU A 57 31.52 -72.99 46.37
CA GLU A 57 32.17 -72.25 47.47
C GLU A 57 33.05 -71.12 46.92
N LYS A 58 33.91 -71.40 45.93
CA LYS A 58 34.72 -70.35 45.28
C LYS A 58 33.88 -69.29 44.58
N LEU A 59 32.79 -69.69 43.90
CA LEU A 59 31.86 -68.75 43.26
C LEU A 59 31.10 -67.89 44.27
N LEU A 60 30.93 -68.37 45.51
CA LEU A 60 30.34 -67.59 46.61
C LEU A 60 31.37 -66.68 47.26
N GLU A 61 32.62 -67.11 47.37
CA GLU A 61 33.74 -66.35 47.93
C GLU A 61 34.20 -65.21 46.99
N GLU A 62 34.08 -65.43 45.67
CA GLU A 62 34.36 -64.43 44.63
C GLU A 62 33.22 -63.41 44.45
N LYS A 63 31.99 -63.74 44.90
CA LYS A 63 30.92 -62.76 44.95
C LYS A 63 31.23 -61.74 46.04
N GLU A 64 31.55 -60.54 45.62
CA GLU A 64 31.68 -59.36 46.47
C GLU A 64 30.49 -59.30 47.44
N VAL A 65 30.80 -59.33 48.73
CA VAL A 65 29.79 -59.31 49.80
C VAL A 65 29.24 -57.89 49.85
N VAL A 66 28.22 -57.64 49.02
CA VAL A 66 27.45 -56.39 49.06
C VAL A 66 26.84 -56.31 50.45
N THR A 67 27.27 -55.33 51.23
CA THR A 67 26.73 -55.16 52.56
C THR A 67 25.32 -54.61 52.46
N ARG A 68 24.52 -54.84 53.49
CA ARG A 68 23.17 -54.29 53.57
C ARG A 68 23.18 -52.76 53.42
N ASP A 69 24.22 -52.12 53.93
CA ASP A 69 24.39 -50.67 53.91
C ASP A 69 24.61 -50.15 52.48
N ASP A 70 25.41 -50.85 51.66
CA ASP A 70 25.63 -50.50 50.24
C ASP A 70 24.33 -50.57 49.42
N VAL A 71 23.50 -51.59 49.67
CA VAL A 71 22.17 -51.71 49.03
C VAL A 71 21.25 -50.59 49.49
N GLU A 72 21.28 -50.24 50.77
CA GLU A 72 20.45 -49.19 51.32
C GLU A 72 20.86 -47.80 50.79
N GLU A 73 22.15 -47.55 50.60
CA GLU A 73 22.68 -46.34 49.97
C GLU A 73 22.27 -46.26 48.49
N ALA A 74 22.45 -47.33 47.71
CA ALA A 74 22.01 -47.38 46.32
C ALA A 74 20.49 -47.21 46.17
N MET A 75 19.68 -47.77 47.08
CA MET A 75 18.24 -47.53 47.09
C MET A 75 17.88 -46.08 47.45
N LYS A 76 18.60 -45.45 48.40
CA LYS A 76 18.41 -44.03 48.71
C LYS A 76 18.76 -43.14 47.52
N GLU A 77 19.86 -43.41 46.84
CA GLU A 77 20.28 -42.71 45.63
C GLU A 77 19.25 -42.87 44.50
N GLN A 78 18.77 -44.10 44.27
CA GLN A 78 17.73 -44.36 43.27
C GLN A 78 16.42 -43.64 43.61
N CYS A 79 16.01 -43.67 44.89
CA CYS A 79 14.84 -42.91 45.35
C CYS A 79 15.03 -41.40 45.18
N GLN A 80 16.23 -40.87 45.42
CA GLN A 80 16.51 -39.46 45.20
C GLN A 80 16.46 -39.11 43.72
N TYR A 81 17.10 -39.91 42.87
CA TYR A 81 17.07 -39.74 41.42
C TYR A 81 15.64 -39.74 40.87
N VAL A 82 14.80 -40.67 41.31
CA VAL A 82 13.38 -40.71 40.91
C VAL A 82 12.66 -39.42 41.32
N ARG A 83 12.86 -38.94 42.55
CA ARG A 83 12.26 -37.68 43.02
C ARG A 83 12.73 -36.46 42.21
N ASP A 84 14.02 -36.41 41.88
CA ASP A 84 14.58 -35.32 41.07
C ASP A 84 13.99 -35.34 39.65
N GLN A 85 13.82 -36.52 39.05
CA GLN A 85 13.15 -36.70 37.77
C GLN A 85 11.67 -36.32 37.82
N GLU A 86 10.94 -36.71 38.87
CA GLU A 86 9.54 -36.34 39.07
C GLU A 86 9.38 -34.82 39.20
N GLN A 87 10.28 -34.16 39.93
CA GLN A 87 10.28 -32.70 40.06
C GLN A 87 10.56 -32.03 38.72
N LEU A 88 11.55 -32.51 37.96
CA LEU A 88 11.85 -32.00 36.63
C LEU A 88 10.66 -32.16 35.68
N LEU A 89 10.00 -33.32 35.68
CA LEU A 89 8.80 -33.57 34.88
C LEU A 89 7.66 -32.63 35.26
N LYS A 90 7.49 -32.35 36.56
CA LYS A 90 6.49 -31.41 37.06
C LYS A 90 6.78 -29.98 36.60
N ASP A 91 8.04 -29.56 36.64
CA ASP A 91 8.46 -28.23 36.20
C ASP A 91 8.28 -28.07 34.68
N LEU A 92 8.64 -29.09 33.89
CA LEU A 92 8.41 -29.12 32.45
C LEU A 92 6.92 -29.08 32.11
N ASN A 93 6.09 -29.86 32.80
CA ASN A 93 4.64 -29.85 32.62
C ASN A 93 4.03 -28.47 32.97
N SER A 94 4.56 -27.80 33.99
CA SER A 94 4.13 -26.44 34.35
C SER A 94 4.48 -25.44 33.25
N GLN A 95 5.68 -25.53 32.67
CA GLN A 95 6.07 -24.69 31.53
C GLN A 95 5.21 -24.96 30.30
N ILE A 96 4.94 -26.23 29.97
CA ILE A 96 4.06 -26.60 28.84
C ILE A 96 2.69 -25.96 29.04
N SER A 97 2.10 -26.10 30.23
CA SER A 97 0.80 -25.49 30.54
C SER A 97 0.82 -23.97 30.41
N GLU A 98 1.89 -23.29 30.84
CA GLU A 98 2.02 -21.83 30.69
C GLU A 98 2.11 -21.42 29.22
N TYR A 99 2.84 -22.18 28.39
CA TYR A 99 2.92 -21.92 26.96
C TYR A 99 1.61 -22.21 26.24
N ASP A 100 0.88 -23.27 26.61
CA ASP A 100 -0.42 -23.59 26.05
C ASP A 100 -1.45 -22.48 26.34
N GLU A 101 -1.45 -21.91 27.54
CA GLU A 101 -2.30 -20.77 27.88
C GLU A 101 -1.94 -19.53 27.06
N LYS A 102 -0.64 -19.21 26.93
CA LYS A 102 -0.17 -18.11 26.07
C LYS A 102 -0.56 -18.33 24.61
N LEU A 103 -0.46 -19.56 24.12
CA LEU A 103 -0.79 -19.93 22.75
C LEU A 103 -2.29 -19.74 22.51
N SER A 104 -3.13 -20.19 23.43
CA SER A 104 -4.59 -20.01 23.37
C SER A 104 -4.99 -18.53 23.31
N VAL A 105 -4.36 -17.66 24.11
CA VAL A 105 -4.61 -16.21 24.04
C VAL A 105 -4.23 -15.63 22.66
N ARG A 106 -3.10 -16.08 22.09
CA ARG A 106 -2.67 -15.64 20.75
C ARG A 106 -3.58 -16.14 19.63
N GLU A 107 -4.13 -17.34 19.77
CA GLU A 107 -5.14 -17.85 18.84
C GLU A 107 -6.41 -17.00 18.87
N LEU A 108 -6.91 -16.63 20.05
CA LEU A 108 -8.06 -15.74 20.17
C LEU A 108 -7.79 -14.35 19.56
N GLU A 109 -6.60 -13.80 19.79
CA GLU A 109 -6.18 -12.53 19.17
C GLU A 109 -6.14 -12.64 17.64
N LYS A 110 -5.58 -13.73 17.12
CA LYS A 110 -5.54 -14.00 15.67
C LYS A 110 -6.95 -14.07 15.10
N ASP A 111 -7.86 -14.78 15.75
CA ASP A 111 -9.25 -14.93 15.29
C ASP A 111 -9.97 -13.58 15.28
N TYR A 112 -9.79 -12.77 16.33
CA TYR A 112 -10.28 -11.38 16.37
C TYR A 112 -9.79 -10.55 15.19
N TRP A 113 -8.49 -10.57 14.90
CA TRP A 113 -7.93 -9.82 13.78
C TRP A 113 -8.43 -10.33 12.42
N LEU A 114 -8.70 -11.62 12.32
CA LEU A 114 -9.22 -12.25 11.11
C LEU A 114 -10.69 -11.85 10.86
N GLU A 115 -11.49 -11.82 11.92
CA GLU A 115 -12.86 -11.27 11.89
C GLU A 115 -12.87 -9.80 11.51
N TYR A 116 -11.99 -8.99 12.13
CA TYR A 116 -11.86 -7.59 11.79
C TYR A 116 -11.44 -7.41 10.33
N LYS A 117 -10.45 -8.16 9.84
CA LYS A 117 -10.01 -8.07 8.46
C LYS A 117 -11.12 -8.42 7.47
N ASN A 118 -11.89 -9.47 7.75
CA ASN A 118 -12.91 -9.97 6.82
C ASN A 118 -14.19 -9.13 6.82
N VAL A 119 -14.60 -8.61 7.99
CA VAL A 119 -15.88 -7.91 8.16
C VAL A 119 -15.67 -6.47 8.61
N GLY A 120 -15.02 -6.27 9.77
CA GLY A 120 -14.87 -4.95 10.39
C GLY A 120 -14.18 -3.92 9.49
N SER A 121 -13.15 -4.33 8.75
CA SER A 121 -12.44 -3.49 7.79
C SER A 121 -13.34 -3.03 6.65
N GLY A 122 -14.27 -3.89 6.20
CA GLY A 122 -15.23 -3.54 5.17
C GLY A 122 -16.25 -2.52 5.66
N ASP A 123 -16.74 -2.68 6.89
CA ASP A 123 -17.72 -1.76 7.48
C ASP A 123 -17.09 -0.41 7.81
N HIS A 124 -15.87 -0.39 8.36
CA HIS A 124 -15.12 0.86 8.53
C HIS A 124 -14.78 1.53 7.20
N ALA A 125 -14.43 0.77 6.15
CA ALA A 125 -14.21 1.35 4.83
C ALA A 125 -15.47 2.01 4.26
N LYS A 126 -16.65 1.39 4.43
CA LYS A 126 -17.93 2.01 4.03
C LYS A 126 -18.22 3.27 4.85
N GLN A 127 -18.01 3.23 6.17
CA GLN A 127 -18.19 4.39 7.05
C GLN A 127 -17.30 5.56 6.60
N ILE A 128 -16.02 5.29 6.35
CA ILE A 128 -15.05 6.28 5.85
C ILE A 128 -15.53 6.83 4.50
N GLN A 129 -15.95 5.97 3.57
CA GLN A 129 -16.43 6.41 2.26
C GLN A 129 -17.67 7.30 2.35
N ILE A 130 -18.60 7.02 3.28
CA ILE A 130 -19.78 7.87 3.51
C ILE A 130 -19.34 9.24 4.03
N LEU A 131 -18.48 9.28 5.04
CA LEU A 131 -17.97 10.53 5.61
C LEU A 131 -17.18 11.35 4.59
N GLU A 132 -16.38 10.71 3.74
CA GLU A 132 -15.65 11.38 2.66
C GLU A 132 -16.61 12.02 1.64
N LYS A 133 -17.71 11.35 1.30
CA LYS A 133 -18.75 11.90 0.42
C LYS A 133 -19.45 13.09 1.06
N ASP A 134 -19.80 13.00 2.34
CA ASP A 134 -20.44 14.09 3.07
C ASP A 134 -19.52 15.32 3.16
N ILE A 135 -18.23 15.11 3.43
CA ILE A 135 -17.22 16.18 3.41
C ILE A 135 -17.14 16.82 2.02
N GLN A 136 -17.17 16.02 0.96
CA GLN A 136 -17.12 16.57 -0.40
C GLN A 136 -18.38 17.37 -0.74
N ALA A 137 -19.56 16.86 -0.39
CA ALA A 137 -20.82 17.59 -0.59
C ALA A 137 -20.82 18.94 0.14
N LEU A 138 -20.38 18.98 1.40
CA LEU A 138 -20.26 20.22 2.17
C LEU A 138 -19.27 21.21 1.55
N LYS A 139 -18.18 20.73 0.94
CA LYS A 139 -17.23 21.59 0.22
C LYS A 139 -17.85 22.18 -1.04
N ASP A 140 -18.61 21.38 -1.78
CA ASP A 140 -19.28 21.81 -3.00
C ASP A 140 -20.36 22.87 -2.68
N ASP A 141 -21.16 22.64 -1.63
CA ASP A 141 -22.17 23.60 -1.13
C ASP A 141 -21.53 24.92 -0.68
N LEU A 142 -20.41 24.85 0.05
CA LEU A 142 -19.66 26.04 0.47
C LEU A 142 -19.14 26.83 -0.73
N ASN A 143 -18.63 26.13 -1.74
CA ASN A 143 -18.13 26.76 -2.95
C ASN A 143 -19.25 27.43 -3.76
N GLU A 144 -20.39 26.75 -3.91
CA GLU A 144 -21.58 27.33 -4.56
C GLU A 144 -22.06 28.58 -3.81
N MET A 145 -22.15 28.53 -2.48
CA MET A 145 -22.54 29.66 -1.66
C MET A 145 -21.54 30.83 -1.77
N THR A 146 -20.25 30.53 -1.79
CA THR A 146 -19.19 31.54 -1.95
C THR A 146 -19.31 32.24 -3.30
N GLU A 147 -19.51 31.48 -4.38
CA GLU A 147 -19.70 32.03 -5.73
C GLU A 147 -20.99 32.85 -5.85
N PHE A 148 -22.07 32.40 -5.21
CA PHE A 148 -23.32 33.17 -5.10
C PHE A 148 -23.11 34.53 -4.44
N TYR A 149 -22.43 34.57 -3.30
CA TYR A 149 -22.15 35.83 -2.60
C TYR A 149 -21.18 36.71 -3.38
N ARG A 150 -20.16 36.13 -4.01
CA ARG A 150 -19.22 36.84 -4.87
C ARG A 150 -19.94 37.52 -6.04
N SER A 151 -20.81 36.79 -6.72
CA SER A 151 -21.63 37.30 -7.83
C SER A 151 -22.59 38.41 -7.37
N THR A 152 -23.29 38.20 -6.25
CA THR A 152 -24.22 39.18 -5.68
C THR A 152 -23.52 40.47 -5.28
N LEU A 153 -22.35 40.38 -4.67
CA LEU A 153 -21.52 41.53 -4.32
C LEU A 153 -21.06 42.27 -5.57
N GLN A 154 -20.59 41.55 -6.59
CA GLN A 154 -20.16 42.14 -7.86
C GLN A 154 -21.31 42.88 -8.56
N MET A 155 -22.50 42.27 -8.64
CA MET A 155 -23.68 42.91 -9.22
C MET A 155 -24.08 44.19 -8.47
N THR A 156 -23.97 44.17 -7.14
CA THR A 156 -24.27 45.34 -6.30
C THR A 156 -23.25 46.45 -6.53
N LYS A 157 -21.96 46.10 -6.59
CA LYS A 157 -20.87 47.04 -6.93
C LYS A 157 -21.09 47.66 -8.31
N ASP A 158 -21.36 46.86 -9.33
CA ASP A 158 -21.60 47.36 -10.70
C ASP A 158 -22.85 48.25 -10.78
N LYS A 159 -23.86 48.00 -9.92
CA LYS A 159 -25.03 48.88 -9.80
C LYS A 159 -24.65 50.20 -9.15
N ILE A 160 -23.87 50.19 -8.08
CA ILE A 160 -23.37 51.40 -7.42
C ILE A 160 -22.54 52.21 -8.41
N ASP A 161 -21.58 51.59 -9.09
CA ASP A 161 -20.71 52.26 -10.06
C ASP A 161 -21.51 52.93 -11.19
N ARG A 162 -22.52 52.24 -11.73
CA ARG A 162 -23.45 52.83 -12.72
C ARG A 162 -24.24 54.01 -12.17
N MET A 163 -24.75 53.92 -10.94
CA MET A 163 -25.48 55.03 -10.31
C MET A 163 -24.57 56.22 -10.06
N VAL A 164 -23.35 55.99 -9.58
CA VAL A 164 -22.35 57.02 -9.30
C VAL A 164 -21.93 57.71 -10.60
N GLU A 165 -21.65 56.97 -11.67
CA GLU A 165 -21.28 57.58 -12.95
C GLU A 165 -22.44 58.39 -13.54
N LYS A 166 -23.68 57.89 -13.42
CA LYS A 166 -24.87 58.66 -13.83
C LYS A 166 -24.99 59.97 -13.04
N GLN A 167 -24.85 59.93 -11.71
CA GLN A 167 -24.90 61.12 -10.87
C GLN A 167 -23.78 62.11 -11.21
N LYS A 168 -22.59 61.61 -11.51
CA LYS A 168 -21.43 62.41 -11.92
C LYS A 168 -21.68 63.10 -13.27
N SER A 169 -22.20 62.40 -14.27
CA SER A 169 -22.57 62.98 -15.56
C SER A 169 -23.66 64.05 -15.40
N GLN A 170 -24.71 63.78 -14.63
CA GLN A 170 -25.76 64.77 -14.33
C GLN A 170 -25.20 66.02 -13.64
N LYS A 171 -24.31 65.87 -12.66
CA LYS A 171 -23.66 67.01 -11.99
C LYS A 171 -22.77 67.79 -12.96
N LYS A 172 -22.06 67.11 -13.86
CA LYS A 172 -21.24 67.73 -14.90
C LYS A 172 -22.11 68.55 -15.85
N GLU A 173 -23.18 67.96 -16.36
CA GLU A 173 -24.16 68.63 -17.23
C GLU A 173 -24.78 69.85 -16.55
N TRP A 174 -25.27 69.68 -15.33
CA TRP A 174 -25.84 70.77 -14.54
C TRP A 174 -24.84 71.91 -14.31
N ALA A 175 -23.60 71.60 -13.97
CA ALA A 175 -22.54 72.59 -13.80
C ALA A 175 -22.24 73.32 -15.13
N THR A 176 -22.20 72.60 -16.26
CA THR A 176 -21.99 73.21 -17.58
C THR A 176 -23.15 74.09 -18.01
N GLU A 177 -24.40 73.65 -17.80
CA GLU A 177 -25.59 74.42 -18.15
C GLU A 177 -25.67 75.70 -17.31
N ASN A 178 -25.47 75.57 -15.99
CA ASN A 178 -25.44 76.73 -15.10
C ASN A 178 -24.30 77.70 -15.46
N ALA A 179 -23.12 77.20 -15.81
CA ALA A 179 -22.03 78.05 -16.29
C ALA A 179 -22.41 78.80 -17.58
N VAL A 180 -23.00 78.11 -18.56
CA VAL A 180 -23.46 78.72 -19.82
C VAL A 180 -24.52 79.80 -19.58
N GLN A 181 -25.42 79.62 -18.60
CA GLN A 181 -26.41 80.66 -18.24
C GLN A 181 -25.77 81.98 -17.77
N HIS A 182 -24.56 81.93 -17.20
CA HIS A 182 -23.84 83.09 -16.70
C HIS A 182 -22.81 83.68 -17.68
N ILE A 183 -22.63 83.08 -18.86
CA ILE A 183 -21.77 83.60 -19.94
C ILE A 183 -22.51 84.71 -20.71
N ASP A 184 -21.77 85.63 -21.33
CA ASP A 184 -22.33 86.70 -22.15
C ASP A 184 -23.03 86.16 -23.42
N LYS A 185 -23.93 86.98 -23.97
CA LYS A 185 -24.77 86.58 -25.11
C LYS A 185 -23.98 86.30 -26.39
N ASN A 186 -22.80 86.88 -26.57
CA ASN A 186 -21.99 86.67 -27.77
C ASN A 186 -21.28 85.32 -27.68
N SER A 187 -20.60 85.04 -26.57
CA SER A 187 -19.95 83.73 -26.37
C SER A 187 -20.96 82.58 -26.32
N CYS A 188 -22.16 82.76 -25.79
CA CYS A 188 -23.23 81.74 -25.89
C CYS A 188 -23.65 81.44 -27.34
N ARG A 189 -23.58 82.42 -28.24
CA ARG A 189 -23.87 82.22 -29.67
C ARG A 189 -22.75 81.44 -30.35
N GLU A 190 -21.51 81.81 -30.07
CA GLU A 190 -20.32 81.13 -30.58
C GLU A 190 -20.27 79.65 -30.14
N ILE A 191 -20.67 79.34 -28.89
CA ILE A 191 -20.73 77.96 -28.40
C ILE A 191 -21.75 77.13 -29.20
N LYS A 192 -22.95 77.67 -29.46
CA LYS A 192 -23.99 76.98 -30.24
C LYS A 192 -23.59 76.79 -31.70
N GLU A 193 -22.94 77.78 -32.30
CA GLU A 193 -22.44 77.67 -33.67
C GLU A 193 -21.34 76.61 -33.77
N ASN A 194 -20.41 76.57 -32.81
CA ASN A 194 -19.40 75.51 -32.73
C ASN A 194 -20.00 74.12 -32.51
N GLU A 195 -21.08 74.00 -31.72
CA GLU A 195 -21.79 72.74 -31.52
C GLU A 195 -22.44 72.27 -32.82
N TRP A 196 -23.16 73.16 -33.52
CA TRP A 196 -23.73 72.87 -34.83
C TRP A 196 -22.67 72.48 -35.88
N LEU A 197 -21.55 73.20 -35.93
CA LEU A 197 -20.44 72.87 -36.83
C LEU A 197 -19.83 71.50 -36.54
N LYS A 198 -19.78 71.07 -35.27
CA LYS A 198 -19.30 69.73 -34.92
C LYS A 198 -20.25 68.65 -35.41
N GLU A 199 -21.55 68.81 -35.23
CA GLU A 199 -22.54 67.86 -35.74
C GLU A 199 -22.45 67.73 -37.25
N GLU A 200 -22.36 68.86 -37.95
CA GLU A 200 -22.21 68.91 -39.40
C GLU A 200 -20.92 68.21 -39.87
N VAL A 201 -19.80 68.42 -39.17
CA VAL A 201 -18.53 67.73 -39.46
C VAL A 201 -18.66 66.21 -39.28
N GLU A 202 -19.39 65.73 -38.27
CA GLU A 202 -19.61 64.30 -38.09
C GLU A 202 -20.49 63.69 -39.21
N VAL A 203 -21.47 64.45 -39.72
CA VAL A 203 -22.25 64.03 -40.90
C VAL A 203 -21.34 63.90 -42.12
N TYR A 204 -20.52 64.92 -42.43
CA TYR A 204 -19.60 64.85 -43.57
C TYR A 204 -18.57 63.73 -43.43
N LYS A 205 -18.05 63.47 -42.22
CA LYS A 205 -17.14 62.34 -41.99
C LYS A 205 -17.78 61.00 -42.35
N LYS A 206 -19.05 60.83 -41.99
CA LYS A 206 -19.81 59.62 -42.34
C LYS A 206 -20.01 59.53 -43.85
N GLU A 207 -20.42 60.61 -44.50
CA GLU A 207 -20.59 60.64 -45.96
C GLU A 207 -19.29 60.33 -46.72
N VAL A 208 -18.15 60.87 -46.24
CA VAL A 208 -16.83 60.55 -46.78
C VAL A 208 -16.52 59.07 -46.59
N SER A 209 -16.76 58.51 -45.40
CA SER A 209 -16.53 57.08 -45.13
C SER A 209 -17.39 56.16 -46.01
N ASP A 210 -18.67 56.51 -46.22
CA ASP A 210 -19.59 55.78 -47.09
C ASP A 210 -19.17 55.88 -48.57
N LEU A 211 -18.71 57.07 -49.01
CA LEU A 211 -18.21 57.28 -50.38
C LEU A 211 -16.89 56.53 -50.63
N GLU A 212 -15.97 56.56 -49.67
CA GLU A 212 -14.72 55.80 -49.71
C GLU A 212 -15.00 54.29 -49.84
N ALA A 213 -15.95 53.76 -49.07
CA ALA A 213 -16.36 52.36 -49.17
C ALA A 213 -16.96 52.04 -50.55
N SER A 214 -17.78 52.92 -51.12
CA SER A 214 -18.32 52.74 -52.48
C SER A 214 -17.24 52.82 -53.56
N ALA A 215 -16.25 53.69 -53.41
CA ALA A 215 -15.13 53.82 -54.34
C ALA A 215 -14.26 52.56 -54.31
N GLN A 216 -13.97 52.04 -53.11
CA GLN A 216 -13.24 50.77 -52.94
C GLN A 216 -13.95 49.61 -53.64
N LEU A 217 -15.27 49.48 -53.50
CA LEU A 217 -16.04 48.44 -54.20
C LEU A 217 -15.98 48.58 -55.73
N LEU A 218 -16.03 49.80 -56.25
CA LEU A 218 -15.89 50.05 -57.70
C LEU A 218 -14.47 49.74 -58.20
N GLU A 219 -13.44 50.07 -57.41
CA GLU A 219 -12.06 49.73 -57.70
C GLU A 219 -11.88 48.20 -57.74
N GLU A 220 -12.45 47.47 -56.77
CA GLU A 220 -12.45 46.01 -56.74
C GLU A 220 -13.13 45.40 -57.98
N GLU A 221 -14.30 45.90 -58.37
CA GLU A 221 -15.00 45.44 -59.58
C GLU A 221 -14.20 45.74 -60.86
N ASN A 222 -13.60 46.92 -60.95
CA ASN A 222 -12.79 47.28 -62.11
C ASN A 222 -11.53 46.42 -62.22
N ILE A 223 -10.85 46.16 -61.10
CA ILE A 223 -9.71 45.23 -61.02
C ILE A 223 -10.15 43.83 -61.48
N TYR A 224 -11.30 43.35 -61.01
CA TYR A 224 -11.86 42.06 -61.42
C TYR A 224 -12.15 41.99 -62.93
N MET A 225 -12.74 43.05 -63.50
CA MET A 225 -13.01 43.12 -64.94
C MET A 225 -11.73 43.18 -65.77
N ILE A 226 -10.73 43.93 -65.34
CA ILE A 226 -9.39 43.97 -65.96
C ILE A 226 -8.73 42.59 -65.88
N GLN A 227 -8.88 41.88 -64.77
CA GLN A 227 -8.37 40.51 -64.61
C GLN A 227 -9.01 39.57 -65.64
N ILE A 228 -10.33 39.58 -65.79
CA ILE A 228 -11.04 38.77 -66.81
C ILE A 228 -10.56 39.12 -68.22
N LEU A 229 -10.43 40.40 -68.55
CA LEU A 229 -9.95 40.83 -69.88
C LEU A 229 -8.52 40.37 -70.14
N SER A 230 -7.67 40.45 -69.12
CA SER A 230 -6.27 40.00 -69.19
C SER A 230 -6.21 38.48 -69.37
N ASP A 231 -7.00 37.72 -68.64
CA ASP A 231 -7.10 36.27 -68.78
C ASP A 231 -7.59 35.87 -70.16
N ARG A 232 -8.62 36.52 -70.70
CA ARG A 232 -9.11 36.30 -72.06
C ARG A 232 -8.04 36.63 -73.11
N ARG A 233 -7.31 37.74 -72.93
CA ARG A 233 -6.20 38.12 -73.81
C ARG A 233 -5.06 37.10 -73.75
N LEU A 234 -4.71 36.60 -72.56
CA LEU A 234 -3.72 35.54 -72.37
C LEU A 234 -4.18 34.22 -73.01
N GLN A 235 -5.46 33.85 -72.87
CA GLN A 235 -6.04 32.69 -73.54
C GLN A 235 -5.99 32.83 -75.06
N ASN A 236 -6.37 33.98 -75.62
CA ASN A 236 -6.26 34.25 -77.05
C ASN A 236 -4.81 34.16 -77.55
N LEU A 237 -3.85 34.70 -76.80
CA LEU A 237 -2.42 34.55 -77.09
C LEU A 237 -1.97 33.09 -77.01
N ARG A 238 -2.44 32.31 -76.02
CA ARG A 238 -2.17 30.86 -75.91
C ARG A 238 -2.75 30.06 -77.08
N ILE A 239 -3.95 30.41 -77.57
CA ILE A 239 -4.59 29.77 -78.74
C ILE A 239 -3.85 30.14 -80.03
N SER A 240 -3.38 31.39 -80.11
CA SER A 240 -2.73 31.94 -81.29
C SER A 240 -1.25 31.54 -81.40
N ARG A 241 -0.55 31.30 -80.29
CA ARG A 241 0.87 30.88 -80.27
C ARG A 241 1.14 29.60 -81.08
N PRO A 242 0.39 28.50 -80.92
CA PRO A 242 0.56 27.30 -81.74
C PRO A 242 0.37 27.60 -83.22
N LEU A 243 -0.65 28.37 -83.61
CA LEU A 243 -0.88 28.73 -85.01
C LEU A 243 0.29 29.52 -85.61
N PHE A 244 0.84 30.49 -84.87
CA PHE A 244 1.99 31.26 -85.32
C PHE A 244 3.32 30.47 -85.28
N LEU A 245 3.54 29.61 -84.29
CA LEU A 245 4.69 28.70 -84.25
C LEU A 245 4.63 27.62 -85.34
N THR A 246 3.43 27.14 -85.69
CA THR A 246 3.23 26.11 -86.72
C THR A 246 3.43 26.66 -88.12
N GLN A 247 3.03 27.91 -88.39
CA GLN A 247 3.28 28.57 -89.68
C GLN A 247 4.69 29.18 -89.81
N GLY A 248 5.32 29.58 -88.71
CA GLY A 248 6.67 30.17 -88.73
C GLY A 248 7.81 29.15 -88.73
N ALA A 249 7.60 27.92 -88.24
CA ALA A 249 8.68 26.92 -88.07
C ALA A 249 8.49 25.60 -88.83
N GLY A 250 7.36 25.35 -89.49
CA GLY A 250 7.22 24.26 -90.48
C GLY A 250 7.59 22.85 -89.99
N LEU A 251 7.24 22.46 -88.76
CA LEU A 251 7.48 21.12 -88.23
C LEU A 251 6.19 20.49 -87.68
N GLN A 252 5.97 19.24 -88.10
CA GLN A 252 4.81 18.41 -87.81
C GLN A 252 5.26 17.29 -86.85
N GLY A 253 4.74 17.29 -85.62
CA GLY A 253 4.67 16.10 -84.75
C GLY A 253 5.81 15.85 -83.75
N GLU A 254 5.39 15.68 -82.49
CA GLU A 254 5.93 14.88 -81.38
C GLU A 254 6.89 15.48 -80.31
N ASP A 255 6.61 15.03 -79.08
CA ASP A 255 7.32 15.04 -77.79
C ASP A 255 7.42 16.30 -76.91
N GLU A 256 6.53 16.34 -75.91
CA GLU A 256 6.86 16.12 -74.49
C GLU A 256 8.33 16.35 -74.05
N LEU A 257 8.76 17.60 -73.79
CA LEU A 257 9.82 17.91 -72.81
C LEU A 257 10.05 19.43 -72.57
N LEU A 258 9.17 20.13 -71.84
CA LEU A 258 9.56 21.34 -71.07
C LEU A 258 8.65 21.56 -69.83
N SER A 259 8.22 20.47 -69.21
CA SER A 259 7.64 20.46 -67.85
C SER A 259 8.72 20.42 -66.75
N ALA A 260 10.01 20.47 -67.10
CA ALA A 260 11.11 20.37 -66.14
C ALA A 260 12.26 21.34 -66.47
N ASN A 261 12.11 22.62 -66.13
CA ASN A 261 13.19 23.54 -65.68
C ASN A 261 12.69 24.99 -65.52
N LEU A 262 11.69 25.18 -64.66
CA LEU A 262 11.68 26.38 -63.81
C LEU A 262 11.13 26.06 -62.41
N GLU A 263 11.53 24.91 -61.86
CA GLU A 263 11.74 24.81 -60.42
C GLU A 263 13.18 25.26 -60.17
N GLY A 264 13.37 26.35 -59.43
CA GLY A 264 14.71 26.77 -59.03
C GLY A 264 14.95 28.26 -58.82
N LEU A 265 14.04 28.99 -58.19
CA LEU A 265 14.38 30.07 -57.25
C LEU A 265 13.15 30.26 -56.35
N ALA A 266 12.98 29.36 -55.39
CA ALA A 266 13.34 29.67 -54.01
C ALA A 266 12.70 31.00 -53.57
N CYS A 267 11.59 30.87 -52.86
CA CYS A 267 11.30 31.72 -51.73
C CYS A 267 12.58 31.84 -50.89
N GLY A 268 13.29 32.94 -51.05
CA GLY A 268 14.21 33.46 -50.06
C GLY A 268 13.42 34.41 -49.19
N GLU A 269 12.95 33.91 -48.05
CA GLU A 269 12.77 34.76 -46.88
C GLU A 269 14.07 35.54 -46.66
N HIS A 270 13.99 36.81 -46.25
CA HIS A 270 14.79 37.47 -45.21
C HIS A 270 14.15 38.87 -45.07
N SER A 271 13.41 39.13 -43.99
CA SER A 271 14.00 39.65 -42.75
C SER A 271 14.83 40.90 -43.02
N GLY A 272 14.24 42.07 -42.77
CA GLY A 272 14.91 43.35 -42.91
C GLY A 272 14.04 44.51 -42.42
N LYS A 273 13.66 44.49 -41.13
CA LYS A 273 13.38 45.73 -40.39
C LYS A 273 14.52 46.72 -40.64
N LYS A 274 14.19 47.94 -41.04
CA LYS A 274 14.75 49.26 -40.65
C LYS A 274 13.87 50.30 -41.34
N ASP A 275 13.50 51.42 -40.79
CA ASP A 275 13.51 51.96 -39.44
C ASP A 275 12.68 53.26 -39.56
N ASP A 276 11.97 53.56 -38.50
CA ASP A 276 11.65 54.89 -38.00
C ASP A 276 12.13 56.09 -38.84
N ARG A 277 11.15 56.88 -39.29
CA ARG A 277 11.14 58.34 -39.08
C ARG A 277 9.70 58.85 -39.22
N ASN A 278 9.00 58.91 -38.10
CA ASN A 278 8.41 60.19 -37.69
C ASN A 278 8.57 60.29 -36.18
N GLU A 279 9.67 60.96 -35.85
CA GLU A 279 10.05 61.43 -34.55
C GLU A 279 8.86 62.13 -33.89
N CYS A 280 8.45 61.59 -32.75
CA CYS A 280 7.92 62.39 -31.68
C CYS A 280 9.12 62.86 -30.84
N PRO A 281 9.42 64.17 -30.78
CA PRO A 281 10.20 64.72 -29.70
C PRO A 281 9.28 65.40 -28.67
N LYS A 282 9.40 64.91 -27.43
CA LYS A 282 9.62 65.69 -26.19
C LYS A 282 9.73 67.20 -26.43
N SER A 283 9.15 68.11 -25.65
CA SER A 283 8.97 68.15 -24.19
C SER A 283 8.52 69.58 -23.85
N MET A 284 7.71 69.78 -22.81
CA MET A 284 8.10 70.68 -21.71
C MET A 284 7.10 70.57 -20.56
N GLU A 285 7.60 70.05 -19.44
CA GLU A 285 7.12 70.42 -18.13
C GLU A 285 7.34 71.93 -17.93
N LEU A 286 6.39 72.61 -17.31
CA LEU A 286 6.70 73.80 -16.52
C LEU A 286 5.78 73.87 -15.31
N HIS A 287 6.45 73.74 -14.17
CA HIS A 287 6.02 73.98 -12.81
C HIS A 287 5.01 75.12 -12.63
N GLY A 288 4.00 74.87 -11.82
CA GLY A 288 3.18 75.86 -11.14
C GLY A 288 2.74 75.32 -9.80
N ALA A 289 3.62 75.39 -8.80
CA ALA A 289 3.31 75.11 -7.42
C ALA A 289 2.34 76.18 -6.88
N TRP A 290 1.26 75.75 -6.22
CA TRP A 290 0.68 76.52 -5.12
C TRP A 290 0.37 75.57 -3.97
N SER A 291 1.13 75.73 -2.89
CA SER A 291 0.82 75.22 -1.56
C SER A 291 0.04 76.26 -0.77
N MET A 292 -0.99 75.83 -0.04
CA MET A 292 -1.42 76.30 1.30
C MET A 292 -2.70 75.52 1.63
N GLU A 293 -2.70 74.57 2.56
CA GLU A 293 -2.67 74.69 4.02
C GLU A 293 -4.08 74.72 4.66
N LYS A 294 -4.16 73.95 5.77
CA LYS A 294 -5.27 73.62 6.68
C LYS A 294 -6.37 74.65 6.94
N ALA A 295 -7.60 74.14 7.07
CA ALA A 295 -8.54 74.37 8.19
C ALA A 295 -9.58 73.23 8.15
N ALA A 296 -9.70 72.31 9.11
CA ALA A 296 -10.32 72.45 10.44
C ALA A 296 -11.75 73.05 10.40
N MET A 297 -12.75 72.22 10.68
CA MET A 297 -14.06 72.45 11.35
C MET A 297 -14.96 71.24 11.01
N SER A 298 -15.09 70.24 11.88
CA SER A 298 -15.98 70.18 13.06
C SER A 298 -17.43 69.85 12.72
N ASP A 299 -17.83 68.67 13.19
CA ASP A 299 -19.09 68.29 13.83
C ASP A 299 -20.42 68.66 13.19
N THR A 300 -21.13 67.61 12.75
CA THR A 300 -22.49 67.36 13.25
C THR A 300 -22.71 65.86 13.43
N GLN A 301 -22.83 65.46 14.69
CA GLN A 301 -23.49 64.24 15.14
C GLN A 301 -24.87 64.09 14.51
N SER A 302 -25.21 62.88 14.09
CA SER A 302 -26.54 62.33 14.33
C SER A 302 -26.39 60.83 14.50
N GLU A 303 -26.64 60.39 15.71
CA GLU A 303 -26.79 59.00 16.13
C GLU A 303 -27.92 58.33 15.36
N MET A 304 -27.73 57.07 14.97
CA MET A 304 -28.83 56.13 14.81
C MET A 304 -28.30 54.71 15.05
N GLU A 305 -28.38 54.36 16.33
CA GLU A 305 -28.57 53.03 16.93
C GLU A 305 -28.22 51.78 16.12
N ASP A 306 -27.18 51.11 16.63
CA ASP A 306 -26.96 49.67 16.52
C ASP A 306 -28.20 48.89 16.97
N SER A 307 -28.67 47.99 16.10
CA SER A 307 -29.47 46.84 16.51
C SER A 307 -29.02 45.62 15.71
N TYR A 308 -27.87 45.07 16.10
CA TYR A 308 -27.56 43.68 15.79
C TYR A 308 -28.37 42.80 16.75
N GLU A 309 -29.39 42.12 16.24
CA GLU A 309 -30.11 41.10 17.00
C GLU A 309 -29.18 39.91 17.25
N PHE A 310 -28.55 39.93 18.42
CA PHE A 310 -27.84 38.82 19.02
C PHE A 310 -28.85 37.74 19.44
N LEU A 311 -29.05 36.74 18.58
CA LEU A 311 -29.76 35.51 18.95
C LEU A 311 -28.84 34.63 19.82
N CYS A 312 -28.71 34.99 21.10
CA CYS A 312 -28.47 34.01 22.17
C CYS A 312 -29.82 33.31 22.42
N GLY A 313 -29.98 31.99 22.43
CA GLY A 313 -29.11 30.91 22.86
C GLY A 313 -30.03 29.96 23.63
N ILE A 314 -30.10 28.69 23.23
CA ILE A 314 -30.71 27.66 24.08
C ILE A 314 -29.69 27.39 25.20
N PRO A 315 -30.06 27.42 26.50
CA PRO A 315 -29.09 27.16 27.55
C PRO A 315 -28.65 25.70 27.50
N MET A 316 -27.36 25.47 27.30
CA MET A 316 -26.76 24.14 27.41
C MET A 316 -26.51 23.80 28.89
N PRO A 317 -26.50 22.49 29.26
CA PRO A 317 -26.31 22.07 30.64
C PRO A 317 -24.92 22.49 31.18
N PRO A 318 -24.81 22.85 32.47
CA PRO A 318 -23.60 23.42 33.09
C PRO A 318 -22.40 22.44 33.19
N THR A 319 -22.51 21.23 32.63
CA THR A 319 -21.50 20.18 32.73
C THR A 319 -20.43 20.27 31.62
N LEU A 320 -20.66 21.05 30.56
CA LEU A 320 -19.77 21.12 29.39
C LEU A 320 -18.87 22.38 29.36
N ASP A 321 -19.16 23.40 30.15
CA ASP A 321 -18.35 24.64 30.21
C ASP A 321 -16.95 24.40 30.78
N SER A 322 -16.77 23.41 31.66
CA SER A 322 -15.46 23.10 32.24
C SER A 322 -14.53 22.33 31.31
N LEU A 323 -15.03 21.78 30.19
CA LEU A 323 -14.20 21.03 29.22
C LEU A 323 -13.70 21.89 28.05
N LEU A 324 -14.25 23.09 27.86
CA LEU A 324 -13.94 23.95 26.72
C LEU A 324 -13.06 25.15 27.07
N TYR A 325 -12.72 25.35 28.35
CA TYR A 325 -12.01 26.56 28.82
C TYR A 325 -10.55 26.34 29.26
N GLU A 326 -10.03 25.10 29.17
CA GLU A 326 -8.63 24.82 29.54
C GLU A 326 -7.61 25.11 28.41
N ASP A 327 -8.04 25.22 27.15
CA ASP A 327 -7.12 25.26 26.00
C ASP A 327 -6.72 26.66 25.50
N GLU A 328 -7.30 27.74 26.03
CA GLU A 328 -7.04 29.10 25.50
C GLU A 328 -5.58 29.59 25.70
N LYS A 329 -4.81 28.93 26.58
CA LYS A 329 -3.42 29.29 26.86
C LYS A 329 -2.38 28.60 25.99
N ASP A 330 -2.69 27.45 25.39
CA ASP A 330 -1.75 26.68 24.58
C ASP A 330 -1.71 27.15 23.11
N PHE A 331 -2.76 27.82 22.63
CA PHE A 331 -2.81 28.30 21.24
C PHE A 331 -1.88 29.49 20.94
N GLN A 332 -1.35 30.17 21.95
CA GLN A 332 -0.40 31.29 21.77
C GLN A 332 1.03 30.83 21.44
N GLU A 333 1.39 29.57 21.74
CA GLU A 333 2.70 29.01 21.36
C GLU A 333 2.76 28.59 19.89
N TYR A 334 1.64 28.16 19.31
CA TYR A 334 1.58 27.74 17.90
C TYR A 334 1.66 28.89 16.89
N LEU A 335 1.27 30.12 17.29
CA LEU A 335 1.37 31.32 16.45
C LEU A 335 2.81 31.85 16.28
N LYS A 336 3.78 31.36 17.07
CA LYS A 336 5.20 31.79 17.00
C LYS A 336 6.07 30.92 16.11
N LEU A 337 5.52 29.84 15.54
CA LEU A 337 6.25 28.98 14.63
C LEU A 337 6.03 29.49 13.19
N GLY A 338 7.10 30.00 12.57
CA GLY A 338 7.10 30.37 11.15
C GLY A 338 6.79 29.17 10.25
N PRO A 339 6.58 29.37 8.93
CA PRO A 339 6.09 28.33 8.04
C PRO A 339 7.00 27.10 8.09
N LEU A 340 6.52 26.05 8.74
CA LEU A 340 7.18 24.75 8.79
C LEU A 340 7.04 24.14 7.39
N GLU A 341 8.14 24.03 6.66
CA GLU A 341 8.21 23.17 5.47
C GLU A 341 7.77 21.77 5.90
N ILE A 342 6.62 21.32 5.40
CA ILE A 342 6.06 20.01 5.67
C ILE A 342 6.99 18.97 5.03
N LYS A 343 7.98 18.50 5.78
CA LYS A 343 8.81 17.37 5.38
C LYS A 343 7.98 16.11 5.57
N LEU A 344 7.22 15.75 4.53
CA LEU A 344 6.51 14.47 4.44
C LEU A 344 7.50 13.34 4.75
N MET A 345 7.30 12.69 5.91
CA MET A 345 8.05 11.49 6.24
C MET A 345 7.53 10.33 5.40
N SER A 346 8.31 9.92 4.39
CA SER A 346 8.08 8.65 3.69
C SER A 346 8.79 7.53 4.43
N ALA A 347 8.04 6.52 4.87
CA ALA A 347 8.59 5.29 5.40
C ALA A 347 8.73 4.28 4.25
N VAL A 348 9.98 4.01 3.83
CA VAL A 348 10.30 2.93 2.89
C VAL A 348 10.66 1.69 3.70
N GLY A 349 9.77 0.70 3.72
CA GLY A 349 10.02 -0.59 4.37
C GLY A 349 11.01 -1.44 3.55
N LYS A 350 12.05 -1.96 4.20
CA LYS A 350 12.99 -2.92 3.61
C LYS A 350 12.63 -4.33 4.10
N ALA A 351 12.29 -5.23 3.17
CA ALA A 351 12.06 -6.64 3.50
C ALA A 351 13.39 -7.29 3.93
N MET A 352 13.42 -7.85 5.13
CA MET A 352 14.55 -8.60 5.69
C MET A 352 14.31 -10.10 5.48
N PRO A 353 15.29 -10.88 4.98
CA PRO A 353 15.15 -12.32 4.87
C PRO A 353 15.16 -12.94 6.27
N ILE A 354 14.17 -13.80 6.53
CA ILE A 354 14.08 -14.59 7.75
C ILE A 354 15.25 -15.59 7.73
N HIS A 355 16.14 -15.49 8.72
CA HIS A 355 17.19 -16.49 8.92
C HIS A 355 16.52 -17.79 9.39
N LEU A 356 16.44 -18.77 8.47
CA LEU A 356 16.21 -20.16 8.83
C LEU A 356 17.45 -20.64 9.57
N LYS A 357 17.32 -20.82 10.88
CA LYS A 357 18.33 -21.46 11.71
C LYS A 357 18.46 -22.90 11.24
N GLU A 358 19.61 -23.24 10.66
CA GLU A 358 19.99 -24.63 10.41
C GLU A 358 20.02 -25.39 11.74
N THR A 359 19.10 -26.34 11.92
CA THR A 359 19.22 -27.37 12.94
C THR A 359 20.02 -28.54 12.37
N PRO A 360 21.00 -29.09 13.11
CA PRO A 360 21.83 -30.17 12.61
C PRO A 360 21.04 -31.48 12.57
N SER A 361 21.22 -32.20 11.45
CA SER A 361 21.40 -33.64 11.37
C SER A 361 20.58 -34.53 12.32
N LYS A 362 19.62 -35.28 11.78
CA LYS A 362 19.45 -36.68 12.15
C LYS A 362 19.30 -37.57 10.91
N SER A 363 20.40 -38.25 10.64
CA SER A 363 20.53 -39.47 9.86
C SER A 363 19.51 -40.54 10.27
N HIS A 364 18.99 -41.23 9.27
CA HIS A 364 18.70 -42.68 9.22
C HIS A 364 18.63 -43.41 10.58
N LEU A 365 17.42 -43.79 11.00
CA LEU A 365 17.19 -45.17 11.43
C LEU A 365 15.73 -45.55 11.22
N GLU A 366 15.59 -46.69 10.57
CA GLU A 366 14.40 -47.37 10.10
C GLU A 366 13.74 -48.14 11.26
N GLY A 367 12.40 -48.23 11.28
CA GLY A 367 11.69 -49.01 12.29
C GLY A 367 10.16 -48.88 12.20
N CYS A 368 9.55 -49.76 11.41
CA CYS A 368 8.11 -50.00 11.31
C CYS A 368 7.38 -49.98 12.65
N PHE A 369 6.28 -49.22 12.75
CA PHE A 369 5.00 -49.68 13.32
C PHE A 369 3.88 -48.78 12.81
N GLY A 370 2.98 -49.34 12.01
CA GLY A 370 1.75 -48.68 11.60
C GLY A 370 0.68 -48.84 12.67
N ILE A 371 0.14 -47.72 13.17
CA ILE A 371 -1.15 -47.65 13.87
C ILE A 371 -1.81 -46.32 13.48
N THR A 372 -2.78 -46.43 12.57
CA THR A 372 -4.07 -45.73 12.52
C THR A 372 -4.16 -44.36 13.22
N GLN A 373 -4.09 -43.28 12.42
CA GLN A 373 -4.68 -41.99 12.79
C GLN A 373 -6.21 -42.10 12.80
N PRO A 374 -6.92 -41.57 13.81
CA PRO A 374 -8.30 -41.17 13.64
C PRO A 374 -8.34 -39.68 13.28
N GLU A 375 -8.71 -39.37 12.04
CA GLU A 375 -9.18 -38.04 11.62
C GLU A 375 -10.49 -37.72 12.34
N SER A 376 -10.43 -37.02 13.47
CA SER A 376 -11.60 -36.45 14.13
C SER A 376 -11.90 -35.05 13.61
N HIS A 377 -12.32 -34.96 12.34
CA HIS A 377 -12.91 -33.73 11.80
C HIS A 377 -14.41 -33.93 11.59
N ILE A 378 -15.20 -33.40 12.53
CA ILE A 378 -16.66 -33.34 12.40
C ILE A 378 -16.99 -32.33 11.29
N THR A 379 -17.58 -32.80 10.20
CA THR A 379 -18.02 -31.94 9.09
C THR A 379 -19.44 -31.42 9.33
N TYR A 380 -19.72 -30.20 8.88
CA TYR A 380 -21.04 -29.54 8.95
C TYR A 380 -22.20 -30.43 8.41
N ARG A 381 -21.90 -31.33 7.47
CA ARG A 381 -22.87 -32.29 6.92
C ARG A 381 -23.37 -33.30 7.96
N MET A 382 -22.53 -33.67 8.94
CA MET A 382 -22.87 -34.63 10.01
C MET A 382 -23.74 -34.00 11.11
N ILE A 383 -23.57 -32.70 11.37
CA ILE A 383 -24.40 -31.97 12.34
C ILE A 383 -25.83 -31.80 11.80
N LYS A 384 -25.98 -31.61 10.49
CA LYS A 384 -27.28 -31.39 9.85
C LYS A 384 -28.18 -32.63 9.80
N SER A 385 -27.63 -33.84 9.91
CA SER A 385 -28.39 -35.10 9.91
C SER A 385 -28.99 -35.49 11.26
N VAL A 386 -28.63 -34.81 12.35
CA VAL A 386 -29.17 -35.10 13.70
C VAL A 386 -30.44 -34.28 14.01
N PHE A 387 -30.71 -33.24 13.22
CA PHE A 387 -31.84 -32.33 13.41
C PHE A 387 -32.89 -32.42 12.29
N SER A 388 -33.03 -33.59 11.64
CA SER A 388 -34.08 -33.81 10.64
C SER A 388 -34.93 -35.03 10.93
#